data_AF-A0A2Z7D6V8-F1
#
_entry.id   AF-A0A2Z7D6V8-F1
#
_cell.length_a   1.000
_cell.length_b   1.000
_cell.length_c   1.000
_cell.angle_alpha   90.00
_cell.angle_beta   90.00
_cell.angle_gamma   90.00
#
_symmetry.space_group_name_H-M   'P 1'
#
loop_
_entity.id
_entity.type
_entity.pdbx_description
1 polymer ?
#
loop_
_entity_poly.entity_id
_entity_poly.type
_entity_poly.pdbx_seq_one_letter_code
_entity_poly.pdbx_strand_id
1 'polypeptide(L)'
;MAVVAAAVPPTTVCFIGSKFHLCSCMMFRRWNNIELGERRLSSLNLVGWRQRTNLICAVGKDAEKSFKQMVEVDRLIDLLRDTDDKELRKVVAENIFAFNESFWIRLAARTETCKSEDDKKDYEELAETLMVVVDRLVHKTNESIDSATDVLKAILKPVVEKDEEIPWPPRDPNALTLMQNELNQREQEGQLDEGFLSEVNAQLRQAKEDGDKPGLEAMLQKVYQLYASRVLSKRSYAKKGNKVLKSELFLETLIQAPEAEWNAILIDGLTIGKGDISPEELDGVIKKRVERTLIRTDGGSYQQRVLIEYLKGIQARAEEVVRVLQGKTQ
;
A
#
# COMPACT_ATOMS: atom_id res chain seq x y z
N MET A 1 5.16 -56.81 54.29
CA MET A 1 4.60 -55.61 54.94
C MET A 1 5.66 -54.51 54.95
N ALA A 2 5.44 -53.45 54.19
CA ALA A 2 5.86 -52.06 54.45
C ALA A 2 5.53 -51.26 53.19
N VAL A 3 4.49 -50.43 53.29
CA VAL A 3 4.19 -49.32 52.38
C VAL A 3 5.09 -48.15 52.79
N VAL A 4 5.52 -47.29 51.86
CA VAL A 4 5.49 -45.81 51.98
C VAL A 4 6.08 -45.12 50.73
N ALA A 5 5.19 -44.31 50.13
CA ALA A 5 5.31 -43.01 49.45
C ALA A 5 6.43 -42.70 48.44
N ALA A 6 5.95 -42.28 47.26
CA ALA A 6 6.64 -41.57 46.20
C ALA A 6 6.96 -40.10 46.57
N ALA A 7 8.06 -39.59 46.04
CA ALA A 7 8.30 -38.15 45.87
C ALA A 7 8.99 -37.91 44.51
N VAL A 8 8.33 -37.15 43.65
CA VAL A 8 8.82 -36.70 42.34
C VAL A 8 9.49 -35.34 42.53
N PRO A 9 10.69 -35.09 41.98
CA PRO A 9 11.36 -33.79 42.07
C PRO A 9 10.73 -32.74 41.13
N PRO A 10 10.83 -31.44 41.45
CA PRO A 10 10.12 -30.37 40.74
C PRO A 10 10.78 -30.06 39.39
N THR A 11 9.98 -30.06 38.33
CA THR A 11 10.39 -29.63 36.99
C THR A 11 10.56 -28.11 36.99
N THR A 12 11.82 -27.68 37.02
CA THR A 12 12.20 -26.27 36.77
C THR A 12 12.08 -26.02 35.26
N VAL A 13 11.03 -25.32 34.83
CA VAL A 13 10.95 -24.87 33.43
C VAL A 13 11.78 -23.60 33.29
N CYS A 14 12.96 -23.75 32.70
CA CYS A 14 13.76 -22.63 32.22
C CYS A 14 13.05 -22.02 31.01
N PHE A 15 12.60 -20.77 31.13
CA PHE A 15 12.27 -19.96 29.97
C PHE A 15 13.56 -19.68 29.19
N ILE A 16 13.72 -20.38 28.07
CA ILE A 16 14.72 -20.06 27.07
C ILE A 16 14.34 -18.68 26.52
N GLY A 17 15.20 -17.70 26.78
CA GLY A 17 15.07 -16.35 26.24
C GLY A 17 15.16 -16.37 24.72
N SER A 18 14.00 -16.45 24.07
CA SER A 18 13.86 -16.13 22.66
C SER A 18 14.00 -14.63 22.50
N LYS A 19 15.12 -14.20 21.92
CA LYS A 19 15.31 -12.83 21.46
C LYS A 19 14.22 -12.49 20.44
N PHE A 20 13.16 -11.83 20.90
CA PHE A 20 12.28 -11.09 20.01
C PHE A 20 13.10 -9.96 19.39
N HIS A 21 13.60 -10.19 18.19
CA HIS A 21 13.97 -9.10 17.31
C HIS A 21 12.67 -8.38 16.97
N LEU A 22 12.44 -7.27 17.68
CA LEU A 22 11.55 -6.20 17.26
C LEU A 22 11.85 -5.92 15.78
N CYS A 23 10.95 -6.34 14.90
CA CYS A 23 10.96 -5.97 13.49
C CYS A 23 10.46 -4.52 13.38
N SER A 24 11.29 -3.61 13.87
CA SER A 24 11.24 -2.20 13.52
C SER A 24 12.16 -2.05 12.31
N CYS A 25 11.60 -1.73 11.15
CA CYS A 25 12.29 -1.51 9.87
C CYS A 25 13.05 -2.71 9.26
N MET A 26 12.33 -3.67 8.67
CA MET A 26 12.88 -4.53 7.59
C MET A 26 12.47 -4.08 6.16
N MET A 27 11.93 -2.87 5.99
CA MET A 27 11.77 -2.22 4.67
C MET A 27 13.09 -1.67 4.09
N PHE A 28 14.22 -1.92 4.75
CA PHE A 28 15.52 -1.38 4.38
C PHE A 28 16.60 -2.45 4.51
N ARG A 29 16.78 -3.28 3.48
CA ARG A 29 18.06 -3.96 3.18
C ARG A 29 18.01 -4.74 1.86
N ARG A 30 17.69 -4.06 0.76
CA ARG A 30 18.08 -4.60 -0.56
C ARG A 30 18.38 -3.54 -1.62
N TRP A 31 19.15 -2.54 -1.21
CA TRP A 31 20.17 -1.86 -2.02
C TRP A 31 20.84 -0.85 -1.12
N ASN A 32 21.95 -1.24 -0.51
CA ASN A 32 22.95 -0.34 0.09
C ASN A 32 24.18 -1.17 0.43
N ASN A 33 25.07 -1.33 -0.55
CA ASN A 33 26.48 -1.57 -0.28
C ASN A 33 27.19 -0.29 -0.69
N ILE A 34 27.65 0.48 0.30
CA ILE A 34 28.86 1.33 0.30
C ILE A 34 28.98 1.86 1.75
N GLU A 35 30.06 1.46 2.41
CA GLU A 35 30.44 1.82 3.79
C GLU A 35 30.95 3.27 3.90
N LEU A 36 30.92 3.78 5.15
CA LEU A 36 31.77 4.79 5.83
C LEU A 36 30.87 5.65 6.74
N GLY A 37 31.09 5.89 8.03
CA GLY A 37 32.06 5.47 9.03
C GLY A 37 31.61 6.09 10.37
N GLU A 38 31.85 5.38 11.47
CA GLU A 38 31.43 5.74 12.84
C GLU A 38 32.03 7.06 13.36
N ARG A 39 31.34 7.70 14.32
CA ARG A 39 32.00 8.31 15.49
C ARG A 39 31.08 8.37 16.72
N ARG A 40 31.72 8.10 17.87
CA ARG A 40 31.21 7.81 19.21
C ARG A 40 31.47 8.98 20.18
N LEU A 41 30.64 9.01 21.24
CA LEU A 41 30.90 9.49 22.63
C LEU A 41 31.07 11.02 22.84
N SER A 42 30.63 11.66 23.92
CA SER A 42 30.77 11.24 25.33
C SER A 42 29.83 12.00 26.29
N SER A 43 29.47 11.28 27.37
CA SER A 43 29.09 11.66 28.74
C SER A 43 29.33 13.08 29.27
N LEU A 44 28.52 13.49 30.25
CA LEU A 44 29.01 13.95 31.57
C LEU A 44 27.92 13.79 32.66
N ASN A 45 28.36 13.32 33.83
CA ASN A 45 27.58 13.06 35.04
C ASN A 45 27.21 14.37 35.77
N LEU A 46 26.30 14.32 36.77
CA LEU A 46 26.61 14.27 38.22
C LEU A 46 25.53 14.90 39.14
N VAL A 47 25.44 14.31 40.33
CA VAL A 47 24.89 14.77 41.64
C VAL A 47 23.38 14.62 41.89
N GLY A 48 23.09 13.85 42.94
CA GLY A 48 21.75 13.62 43.47
C GLY A 48 21.35 14.51 44.64
N TRP A 49 20.10 14.35 45.05
CA TRP A 49 19.61 14.76 46.36
C TRP A 49 18.38 13.92 46.70
N ARG A 50 18.41 13.22 47.85
CA ARG A 50 17.24 12.55 48.44
C ARG A 50 16.37 13.58 49.12
N GLN A 51 15.15 13.78 48.65
CA GLN A 51 14.09 14.41 49.42
C GLN A 51 12.83 13.56 49.30
N ARG A 52 12.36 13.04 50.44
CA ARG A 52 11.05 12.38 50.55
C ARG A 52 10.00 13.48 50.53
N THR A 53 9.29 13.60 49.43
CA THR A 53 8.08 14.42 49.30
C THR A 53 6.97 13.50 48.82
N ASN A 54 5.87 13.46 49.56
CA ASN A 54 4.62 12.87 49.09
C ASN A 54 4.18 13.67 47.85
N LEU A 55 4.47 13.15 46.67
CA LEU A 55 4.00 13.69 45.41
C LEU A 55 2.54 13.28 45.27
N ILE A 56 1.63 14.22 45.56
CA ILE A 56 0.33 14.21 44.90
C ILE A 56 0.66 14.43 43.42
N CYS A 57 0.65 13.36 42.63
CA CYS A 57 0.90 13.44 41.20
C CYS A 57 -0.16 14.34 40.57
N ALA A 58 0.24 15.54 40.17
CA ALA A 58 -0.43 16.22 39.08
C ALA A 58 -0.32 15.27 37.88
N VAL A 59 -1.45 14.66 37.49
CA VAL A 59 -1.52 13.85 36.27
C VAL A 59 -1.17 14.79 35.12
N GLY A 60 0.06 14.69 34.64
CA GLY A 60 0.46 15.36 33.42
C GLY A 60 -0.42 14.87 32.27
N LYS A 61 -0.69 15.73 31.28
CA LYS A 61 -1.47 15.35 30.08
C LYS A 61 -0.92 14.09 29.39
N ASP A 62 0.38 13.83 29.52
CA ASP A 62 1.05 12.63 29.01
C ASP A 62 0.70 11.34 29.79
N ALA A 63 0.50 11.45 31.10
CA ALA A 63 0.03 10.34 31.93
C ALA A 63 -1.45 10.02 31.65
N GLU A 64 -2.28 11.05 31.42
CA GLU A 64 -3.67 10.87 31.01
C GLU A 64 -3.79 10.19 29.64
N LYS A 65 -2.93 10.58 28.68
CA LYS A 65 -2.89 9.96 27.35
C LYS A 65 -2.45 8.49 27.42
N SER A 66 -1.41 8.20 28.19
CA SER A 66 -0.91 6.83 28.37
C SER A 66 -1.94 5.94 29.06
N PHE A 67 -2.68 6.48 30.03
CA PHE A 67 -3.79 5.78 30.67
C PHE A 67 -4.93 5.48 29.70
N LYS A 68 -5.33 6.46 28.87
CA LYS A 68 -6.37 6.24 27.84
C LYS A 68 -5.98 5.12 26.86
N GLN A 69 -4.72 5.11 26.41
CA GLN A 69 -4.19 4.04 25.55
C GLN A 69 -4.24 2.67 26.24
N MET A 70 -3.88 2.60 27.53
CA MET A 70 -3.98 1.35 28.30
C MET A 70 -5.42 0.85 28.41
N VAL A 71 -6.39 1.74 28.64
CA VAL A 71 -7.81 1.41 28.70
C VAL A 71 -8.32 0.88 27.34
N GLU A 72 -7.84 1.44 26.23
CA GLU A 72 -8.18 0.96 24.88
C GLU A 72 -7.64 -0.44 24.63
N VAL A 73 -6.39 -0.72 25.04
CA VAL A 73 -5.81 -2.07 24.97
C VAL A 73 -6.59 -3.06 25.83
N ASP A 74 -6.99 -2.68 27.05
CA ASP A 74 -7.83 -3.53 27.90
C ASP A 74 -9.16 -3.86 27.26
N ARG A 75 -9.84 -2.86 26.66
CA ARG A 75 -11.09 -3.09 25.93
C ARG A 75 -10.91 -4.04 24.76
N LEU A 76 -9.79 -3.94 24.05
CA LEU A 76 -9.48 -4.86 22.96
C LEU A 76 -9.23 -6.28 23.48
N ILE A 77 -8.50 -6.45 24.58
CA ILE A 77 -8.28 -7.75 25.21
C ILE A 77 -9.61 -8.38 25.63
N ASP A 78 -10.49 -7.61 26.28
CA ASP A 78 -11.80 -8.10 26.72
C ASP A 78 -12.68 -8.46 25.51
N LEU A 79 -12.67 -7.64 24.45
CA LEU A 79 -13.36 -7.95 23.19
C LEU A 79 -12.84 -9.26 22.58
N LEU A 80 -11.51 -9.43 22.47
CA LEU A 80 -10.90 -10.63 21.89
C LEU A 80 -11.22 -11.89 22.70
N ARG A 81 -11.30 -11.78 24.03
CA ARG A 81 -11.69 -12.89 24.91
C ARG A 81 -13.15 -13.31 24.70
N ASP A 82 -14.04 -12.33 24.53
CA ASP A 82 -15.48 -12.56 24.38
C ASP A 82 -15.90 -12.94 22.94
N THR A 83 -14.98 -12.82 21.97
CA THR A 83 -15.23 -13.09 20.55
C THR A 83 -15.13 -14.59 20.26
N ASP A 84 -16.01 -15.10 19.39
CA ASP A 84 -15.95 -16.50 18.94
C ASP A 84 -14.77 -16.75 17.95
N ASP A 85 -14.38 -18.01 17.77
CA ASP A 85 -13.25 -18.38 16.89
C ASP A 85 -13.41 -17.90 15.44
N LYS A 86 -14.65 -17.75 14.95
CA LYS A 86 -14.95 -17.36 13.56
C LYS A 86 -14.78 -15.85 13.37
N GLU A 87 -15.20 -15.06 14.33
CA GLU A 87 -15.10 -13.60 14.34
C GLU A 87 -13.74 -13.13 14.84
N LEU A 88 -13.00 -13.94 15.63
CA LEU A 88 -11.69 -13.61 16.17
C LEU A 88 -10.72 -13.17 15.07
N ARG A 89 -10.66 -13.92 13.96
CA ARG A 89 -9.78 -13.58 12.82
C ARG A 89 -10.11 -12.22 12.20
N LYS A 90 -11.40 -11.87 12.17
CA LYS A 90 -11.86 -10.59 11.63
C LYS A 90 -11.48 -9.46 12.57
N VAL A 91 -11.71 -9.61 13.88
CA VAL A 91 -11.33 -8.62 14.90
C VAL A 91 -9.81 -8.40 14.90
N VAL A 92 -9.02 -9.48 14.80
CA VAL A 92 -7.56 -9.39 14.70
C VAL A 92 -7.14 -8.64 13.43
N ALA A 93 -7.73 -8.94 12.28
CA ALA A 93 -7.40 -8.25 11.02
C ALA A 93 -7.75 -6.75 11.05
N GLU A 94 -8.90 -6.39 11.61
CA GLU A 94 -9.34 -4.99 11.74
C GLU A 94 -8.47 -4.19 12.72
N ASN A 95 -7.85 -4.86 13.70
CA ASN A 95 -7.02 -4.25 14.73
C ASN A 95 -5.54 -4.63 14.63
N ILE A 96 -5.04 -5.03 13.45
CA ILE A 96 -3.69 -5.60 13.29
C ILE A 96 -2.57 -4.70 13.84
N PHE A 97 -2.71 -3.37 13.73
CA PHE A 97 -1.75 -2.40 14.23
C PHE A 97 -1.75 -2.23 15.76
N ALA A 98 -2.80 -2.71 16.44
CA ALA A 98 -2.89 -2.67 17.90
C ALA A 98 -2.00 -3.75 18.55
N PHE A 99 -1.64 -4.83 17.84
CA PHE A 99 -0.82 -5.94 18.34
C PHE A 99 0.69 -5.59 18.38
N ASN A 100 1.03 -4.51 19.07
CA ASN A 100 2.41 -4.06 19.29
C ASN A 100 2.96 -4.53 20.65
N GLU A 101 4.20 -4.16 20.97
CA GLU A 101 4.86 -4.52 22.25
C GLU A 101 3.99 -4.20 23.48
N SER A 102 3.31 -3.05 23.49
CA SER A 102 2.48 -2.63 24.62
C SER A 102 1.25 -3.52 24.83
N PHE A 103 0.66 -4.05 23.75
CA PHE A 103 -0.45 -5.00 23.82
C PHE A 103 -0.01 -6.29 24.51
N TRP A 104 1.12 -6.87 24.07
CA TRP A 104 1.62 -8.13 24.63
C TRP A 104 2.04 -8.00 26.09
N ILE A 105 2.68 -6.88 26.46
CA ILE A 105 3.01 -6.59 27.87
C ILE A 105 1.73 -6.47 28.70
N ARG A 106 0.69 -5.81 28.18
CA ARG A 106 -0.57 -5.64 28.89
C ARG A 106 -1.31 -6.96 29.06
N LEU A 107 -1.35 -7.80 28.03
CA LEU A 107 -1.92 -9.13 28.09
C LEU A 107 -1.21 -9.99 29.14
N ALA A 108 0.12 -10.01 29.14
CA ALA A 108 0.90 -10.72 30.16
C ALA A 108 0.59 -10.23 31.59
N ALA A 109 0.48 -8.92 31.80
CA ALA A 109 0.09 -8.36 33.09
C ALA A 109 -1.33 -8.76 33.52
N ARG A 110 -2.27 -8.94 32.57
CA ARG A 110 -3.63 -9.45 32.85
C ARG A 110 -3.59 -10.93 33.22
N THR A 111 -2.77 -11.74 32.55
CA THR A 111 -2.54 -13.14 32.88
C THR A 111 -1.97 -13.29 34.31
N GLU A 112 -0.98 -12.47 34.69
CA GLU A 112 -0.38 -12.50 36.03
C GLU A 112 -1.30 -12.03 37.16
N THR A 113 -2.29 -11.20 36.85
CA THR A 113 -3.24 -10.64 37.83
C THR A 113 -4.53 -11.45 37.97
N CYS A 114 -4.63 -12.59 37.27
CA CYS A 114 -5.75 -13.52 37.40
C CYS A 114 -5.80 -14.17 38.80
N LYS A 115 -7.02 -14.31 39.32
CA LYS A 115 -7.25 -14.92 40.65
C LYS A 115 -7.44 -16.43 40.59
N SER A 116 -7.90 -16.95 39.45
CA SER A 116 -8.12 -18.37 39.21
C SER A 116 -7.11 -18.89 38.19
N GLU A 117 -6.66 -20.14 38.37
CA GLU A 117 -5.79 -20.80 37.40
C GLU A 117 -6.53 -21.08 36.08
N ASP A 118 -7.85 -21.27 36.12
CA ASP A 118 -8.67 -21.43 34.91
C ASP A 118 -8.66 -20.14 34.07
N ASP A 119 -8.90 -18.97 34.67
CA ASP A 119 -8.82 -17.68 33.96
C ASP A 119 -7.42 -17.44 33.40
N LYS A 120 -6.38 -17.79 34.16
CA LYS A 120 -5.00 -17.65 33.72
C LYS A 120 -4.74 -18.50 32.47
N LYS A 121 -5.22 -19.75 32.47
CA LYS A 121 -5.10 -20.66 31.34
C LYS A 121 -5.87 -20.15 30.11
N ASP A 122 -7.06 -19.59 30.29
CA ASP A 122 -7.82 -18.98 29.19
C ASP A 122 -7.02 -17.84 28.53
N TYR A 123 -6.36 -16.99 29.32
CA TYR A 123 -5.52 -15.91 28.78
C TYR A 123 -4.26 -16.43 28.08
N GLU A 124 -3.66 -17.51 28.58
CA GLU A 124 -2.52 -18.17 27.92
C GLU A 124 -2.93 -18.76 26.56
N GLU A 125 -4.05 -19.48 26.49
CA GLU A 125 -4.59 -20.04 25.24
C GLU A 125 -5.01 -18.95 24.25
N LEU A 126 -5.61 -17.86 24.74
CA LEU A 126 -5.92 -16.68 23.93
C LEU A 126 -4.65 -16.06 23.35
N ALA A 127 -3.60 -15.88 24.17
CA ALA A 127 -2.33 -15.31 23.71
C ALA A 127 -1.68 -16.17 22.62
N GLU A 128 -1.63 -17.49 22.81
CA GLU A 128 -1.11 -18.43 21.81
C GLU A 128 -1.90 -18.35 20.49
N THR A 129 -3.23 -18.34 20.59
CA THR A 129 -4.11 -18.24 19.41
C THR A 129 -3.90 -16.92 18.67
N LEU A 130 -3.88 -15.80 19.39
CA LEU A 130 -3.65 -14.47 18.81
C LEU A 130 -2.28 -14.38 18.13
N MET A 131 -1.23 -14.90 18.75
CA MET A 131 0.11 -14.92 18.15
C MET A 131 0.10 -15.66 16.81
N VAL A 132 -0.50 -16.86 16.75
CA VAL A 132 -0.58 -17.63 15.51
C VAL A 132 -1.38 -16.92 14.44
N VAL A 133 -2.50 -16.27 14.78
CA VAL A 133 -3.32 -15.55 13.80
C VAL A 133 -2.61 -14.31 13.28
N VAL A 134 -2.02 -13.50 14.17
CA VAL A 134 -1.26 -12.29 13.80
C VAL A 134 -0.07 -12.64 12.93
N ASP A 135 0.71 -13.65 13.32
CA ASP A 135 1.88 -14.11 12.58
C ASP A 135 1.50 -14.56 11.14
N ARG A 136 0.45 -15.37 11.01
CA ARG A 136 -0.07 -15.79 9.70
C ARG A 136 -0.55 -14.62 8.85
N LEU A 137 -1.22 -13.63 9.44
CA LEU A 137 -1.66 -12.44 8.71
C LEU A 137 -0.47 -11.63 8.20
N VAL A 138 0.52 -11.36 9.05
CA VAL A 138 1.74 -10.63 8.69
C VAL A 138 2.50 -11.37 7.59
N HIS A 139 2.71 -12.68 7.74
CA HIS A 139 3.39 -13.48 6.73
C HIS A 139 2.66 -13.45 5.39
N LYS A 140 1.33 -13.66 5.38
CA LYS A 140 0.54 -13.61 4.15
C LYS A 140 0.57 -12.24 3.49
N THR A 141 0.55 -11.15 4.27
CA THR A 141 0.69 -9.80 3.74
C THR A 141 2.05 -9.57 3.12
N ASN A 142 3.13 -10.02 3.76
CA ASN A 142 4.48 -9.93 3.20
C ASN A 142 4.61 -10.71 1.89
N GLU A 143 4.10 -11.95 1.85
CA GLU A 143 4.07 -12.76 0.61
C GLU A 143 3.28 -12.05 -0.50
N SER A 144 2.17 -11.39 -0.18
CA SER A 144 1.39 -10.62 -1.15
C SER A 144 2.17 -9.41 -1.68
N ILE A 145 2.91 -8.70 -0.83
CA ILE A 145 3.76 -7.56 -1.21
C ILE A 145 4.91 -8.05 -2.10
N ASP A 146 5.58 -9.13 -1.72
CA ASP A 146 6.68 -9.71 -2.49
C ASP A 146 6.19 -10.19 -3.86
N SER A 147 5.04 -10.86 -3.91
CA SER A 147 4.40 -11.29 -5.16
C SER A 147 4.07 -10.09 -6.06
N ALA A 148 3.44 -9.03 -5.53
CA ALA A 148 3.13 -7.82 -6.29
C ALA A 148 4.40 -7.13 -6.80
N THR A 149 5.45 -7.10 -5.98
CA THR A 149 6.76 -6.54 -6.31
C THR A 149 7.44 -7.32 -7.44
N ASP A 150 7.38 -8.65 -7.40
CA ASP A 150 7.97 -9.49 -8.45
C ASP A 150 7.19 -9.40 -9.77
N VAL A 151 5.86 -9.24 -9.72
CA VAL A 151 5.05 -8.90 -10.89
C VAL A 151 5.49 -7.57 -11.48
N LEU A 152 5.66 -6.54 -10.65
CA LEU A 152 6.11 -5.22 -11.09
C LEU A 152 7.52 -5.26 -11.72
N LYS A 153 8.48 -5.95 -11.09
CA LYS A 153 9.83 -6.13 -11.64
C LYS A 153 9.78 -6.79 -13.02
N ALA A 154 8.96 -7.82 -13.18
CA ALA A 154 8.83 -8.50 -14.47
C ALA A 154 8.23 -7.59 -15.55
N ILE A 155 7.25 -6.76 -15.22
CA ILE A 155 6.70 -5.75 -16.13
C ILE A 155 7.76 -4.72 -16.52
N LEU A 156 8.60 -4.28 -15.57
CA LEU A 156 9.63 -3.26 -15.82
C LEU A 156 10.90 -3.82 -16.48
N LYS A 157 11.11 -5.13 -16.42
CA LYS A 157 12.29 -5.84 -16.94
C LYS A 157 12.71 -5.39 -18.35
N PRO A 158 11.81 -5.26 -19.35
CA PRO A 158 12.21 -4.87 -20.71
C PRO A 158 12.84 -3.47 -20.83
N VAL A 159 12.60 -2.60 -19.85
CA VAL A 159 13.13 -1.22 -19.83
C VAL A 159 14.44 -1.13 -19.04
N VAL A 160 14.63 -2.01 -18.06
CA VAL A 160 15.77 -1.96 -17.11
C VAL A 160 16.97 -2.77 -17.58
N GLU A 161 16.78 -3.81 -18.40
CA GLU A 161 17.84 -4.77 -18.77
C GLU A 161 18.84 -4.32 -19.84
N LYS A 162 18.80 -3.07 -20.30
CA LYS A 162 19.80 -2.57 -21.24
C LYS A 162 20.98 -2.02 -20.44
N ASP A 163 22.19 -2.54 -20.66
CA ASP A 163 23.47 -2.07 -20.06
C ASP A 163 23.84 -0.61 -20.41
N GLU A 164 22.95 0.11 -21.08
CA GLU A 164 23.09 1.51 -21.47
C GLU A 164 22.35 2.42 -20.49
N GLU A 165 22.69 3.72 -20.51
CA GLU A 165 21.96 4.73 -19.74
C GLU A 165 20.48 4.71 -20.15
N ILE A 166 19.61 4.35 -19.20
CA ILE A 166 18.19 4.16 -19.50
C ILE A 166 17.56 5.54 -19.76
N PRO A 167 17.00 5.81 -20.95
CA PRO A 167 16.35 7.08 -21.22
C PRO A 167 15.01 7.16 -20.47
N TRP A 168 14.82 8.23 -19.69
CA TRP A 168 13.61 8.49 -18.93
C TRP A 168 12.86 9.71 -19.51
N PRO A 169 11.55 9.62 -19.80
CA PRO A 169 10.67 8.45 -19.65
C PRO A 169 10.98 7.34 -20.68
N PRO A 170 10.53 6.09 -20.43
CA PRO A 170 10.70 4.99 -21.39
C PRO A 170 10.03 5.31 -22.72
N ARG A 171 10.82 5.32 -23.81
CA ARG A 171 10.37 5.68 -25.16
C ARG A 171 10.62 4.62 -26.21
N ASP A 172 11.39 3.58 -25.91
CA ASP A 172 11.67 2.51 -26.86
C ASP A 172 10.37 1.74 -27.20
N PRO A 173 9.88 1.80 -28.45
CA PRO A 173 8.63 1.14 -28.83
C PRO A 173 8.70 -0.38 -28.62
N ASN A 174 9.87 -1.00 -28.79
CA ASN A 174 10.03 -2.44 -28.60
C ASN A 174 9.89 -2.81 -27.12
N ALA A 175 10.58 -2.11 -26.23
CA ALA A 175 10.45 -2.31 -24.79
C ALA A 175 9.01 -2.06 -24.30
N LEU A 176 8.35 -0.99 -24.76
CA LEU A 176 6.95 -0.70 -24.41
C LEU A 176 5.98 -1.79 -24.89
N THR A 177 6.20 -2.33 -26.09
CA THR A 177 5.40 -3.46 -26.59
C THR A 177 5.59 -4.71 -25.72
N LEU A 178 6.82 -4.99 -25.29
CA LEU A 178 7.11 -6.10 -24.37
C LEU A 178 6.47 -5.88 -22.99
N MET A 179 6.54 -4.67 -22.43
CA MET A 179 5.85 -4.32 -21.18
C MET A 179 4.33 -4.53 -21.29
N GLN A 180 3.74 -4.11 -22.42
CA GLN A 180 2.30 -4.25 -22.64
C GLN A 180 1.90 -5.72 -22.77
N ASN A 181 2.71 -6.54 -23.45
CA ASN A 181 2.48 -7.99 -23.52
C ASN A 181 2.56 -8.65 -22.15
N GLU A 182 3.56 -8.29 -21.34
CA GLU A 182 3.69 -8.79 -19.97
C GLU A 182 2.47 -8.39 -19.14
N LEU A 183 2.08 -7.11 -19.14
CA LEU A 183 0.86 -6.64 -18.46
C LEU A 183 -0.39 -7.42 -18.89
N ASN A 184 -0.56 -7.66 -20.19
CA ASN A 184 -1.69 -8.43 -20.70
C ASN A 184 -1.70 -9.88 -20.20
N GLN A 185 -0.53 -10.51 -20.09
CA GLN A 185 -0.40 -11.86 -19.54
C GLN A 185 -0.75 -11.86 -18.04
N ARG A 186 -0.18 -10.96 -17.26
CA ARG A 186 -0.43 -10.84 -15.81
C ARG A 186 -1.89 -10.54 -15.49
N GLU A 187 -2.55 -9.78 -16.34
CA GLU A 187 -3.99 -9.52 -16.24
C GLU A 187 -4.80 -10.83 -16.40
N GLN A 188 -4.45 -11.67 -17.36
CA GLN A 188 -5.13 -12.96 -17.60
C GLN A 188 -4.92 -13.94 -16.44
N GLU A 189 -3.74 -13.88 -15.81
CA GLU A 189 -3.39 -14.65 -14.62
C GLU A 189 -4.04 -14.11 -13.33
N GLY A 190 -4.72 -12.95 -13.39
CA GLY A 190 -5.36 -12.33 -12.23
C GLY A 190 -4.39 -11.66 -11.25
N GLN A 191 -3.16 -11.39 -11.68
CA GLN A 191 -2.09 -10.83 -10.84
C GLN A 191 -2.07 -9.29 -10.81
N LEU A 192 -2.91 -8.63 -11.60
CA LEU A 192 -3.09 -7.17 -11.59
C LEU A 192 -4.27 -6.75 -10.71
N ASP A 193 -4.27 -7.23 -9.47
CA ASP A 193 -5.32 -6.96 -8.49
C ASP A 193 -5.08 -5.65 -7.72
N GLU A 194 -5.94 -5.37 -6.74
CA GLU A 194 -5.81 -4.21 -5.86
C GLU A 194 -4.50 -4.21 -5.06
N GLY A 195 -3.99 -5.40 -4.70
CA GLY A 195 -2.69 -5.55 -4.04
C GLY A 195 -1.57 -5.02 -4.93
N PHE A 196 -1.52 -5.46 -6.18
CA PHE A 196 -0.56 -4.97 -7.17
C PHE A 196 -0.65 -3.44 -7.37
N LEU A 197 -1.85 -2.91 -7.58
CA LEU A 197 -2.02 -1.46 -7.78
C LEU A 197 -1.63 -0.66 -6.54
N SER A 198 -1.91 -1.17 -5.34
CA SER A 198 -1.49 -0.54 -4.09
C SER A 198 0.03 -0.47 -3.95
N GLU A 199 0.74 -1.53 -4.37
CA GLU A 199 2.20 -1.60 -4.35
C GLU A 199 2.82 -0.61 -5.35
N VAL A 200 2.33 -0.57 -6.58
CA VAL A 200 2.77 0.43 -7.58
C VAL A 200 2.54 1.85 -7.05
N ASN A 201 1.41 2.10 -6.36
CA ASN A 201 1.13 3.40 -5.78
C ASN A 201 2.08 3.75 -4.64
N ALA A 202 2.38 2.79 -3.78
CA ALA A 202 3.30 2.97 -2.65
C ALA A 202 4.70 3.34 -3.18
N GLN A 203 5.22 2.58 -4.13
CA GLN A 203 6.52 2.88 -4.75
C GLN A 203 6.52 4.21 -5.50
N LEU A 204 5.43 4.56 -6.19
CA LEU A 204 5.32 5.84 -6.90
C LEU A 204 5.33 7.03 -5.94
N ARG A 205 4.62 6.93 -4.80
CA ARG A 205 4.65 7.95 -3.76
C ARG A 205 6.04 8.10 -3.16
N GLN A 206 6.70 6.99 -2.85
CA GLN A 206 8.05 7.01 -2.31
C GLN A 206 9.05 7.63 -3.30
N ALA A 207 8.98 7.28 -4.59
CA ALA A 207 9.85 7.87 -5.61
C ALA A 207 9.68 9.40 -5.72
N LYS A 208 8.45 9.90 -5.56
CA LYS A 208 8.14 11.35 -5.53
C LYS A 208 8.64 12.04 -4.27
N GLU A 209 8.49 11.38 -3.11
CA GLU A 209 8.93 11.91 -1.81
C GLU A 209 10.46 11.95 -1.70
N ASP A 210 11.15 10.92 -2.21
CA ASP A 210 12.61 10.83 -2.25
C ASP A 210 13.22 11.89 -3.18
N GLY A 211 12.54 12.31 -4.25
CA GLY A 211 12.99 13.34 -5.22
C GLY A 211 14.20 12.93 -6.09
N ASP A 212 14.99 11.96 -5.65
CA ASP A 212 16.25 11.54 -6.26
C ASP A 212 16.09 10.42 -7.33
N LYS A 213 14.84 9.99 -7.61
CA LYS A 213 14.56 8.86 -8.52
C LYS A 213 13.51 9.19 -9.61
N PRO A 214 13.72 10.25 -10.42
CA PRO A 214 12.77 10.64 -11.46
C PRO A 214 12.56 9.55 -12.53
N GLY A 215 13.58 8.71 -12.78
CA GLY A 215 13.47 7.58 -13.70
C GLY A 215 12.48 6.51 -13.23
N LEU A 216 12.52 6.16 -11.93
CA LEU A 216 11.58 5.20 -11.34
C LEU A 216 10.15 5.76 -11.35
N GLU A 217 9.98 7.03 -11.03
CA GLU A 217 8.68 7.70 -11.12
C GLU A 217 8.09 7.56 -12.54
N ALA A 218 8.87 7.90 -13.57
CA ALA A 218 8.43 7.82 -14.96
C ALA A 218 8.06 6.39 -15.40
N MET A 219 8.81 5.38 -14.94
CA MET A 219 8.51 3.97 -15.18
C MET A 219 7.20 3.53 -14.54
N LEU A 220 6.98 3.87 -13.26
CA LEU A 220 5.76 3.50 -12.53
C LEU A 220 4.53 4.22 -13.10
N GLN A 221 4.68 5.48 -13.51
CA GLN A 221 3.63 6.20 -14.25
C GLN A 221 3.30 5.50 -15.58
N LYS A 222 4.31 5.01 -16.31
CA LYS A 222 4.11 4.27 -17.56
C LYS A 222 3.34 2.96 -17.32
N VAL A 223 3.62 2.23 -16.24
CA VAL A 223 2.86 1.03 -15.84
C VAL A 223 1.38 1.37 -15.66
N TYR A 224 1.05 2.46 -14.95
CA TYR A 224 -0.33 2.91 -14.80
C TYR A 224 -1.00 3.32 -16.09
N GLN A 225 -0.29 4.02 -16.97
CA GLN A 225 -0.83 4.40 -18.27
C GLN A 225 -1.18 3.17 -19.12
N LEU A 226 -0.29 2.18 -19.18
CA LEU A 226 -0.53 0.93 -19.92
C LEU A 226 -1.70 0.14 -19.32
N TYR A 227 -1.75 0.03 -17.99
CA TYR A 227 -2.86 -0.60 -17.28
C TYR A 227 -4.20 0.11 -17.58
N ALA A 228 -4.25 1.44 -17.44
CA ALA A 228 -5.47 2.21 -17.64
C ALA A 228 -5.95 2.17 -19.10
N SER A 229 -5.03 2.34 -20.05
CA SER A 229 -5.30 2.19 -21.49
C SER A 229 -5.94 0.83 -21.78
N ARG A 230 -5.35 -0.25 -21.26
CA ARG A 230 -5.83 -1.61 -21.44
C ARG A 230 -7.23 -1.82 -20.86
N VAL A 231 -7.43 -1.46 -19.59
CA VAL A 231 -8.71 -1.66 -18.88
C VAL A 231 -9.83 -0.84 -19.51
N LEU A 232 -9.57 0.43 -19.85
CA LEU A 232 -10.55 1.28 -20.51
C LEU A 232 -10.88 0.79 -21.92
N SER A 233 -9.90 0.26 -22.67
CA SER A 233 -10.10 -0.23 -24.04
C SER A 233 -10.92 -1.52 -24.13
N LYS A 234 -11.13 -2.25 -23.03
CA LYS A 234 -11.96 -3.47 -23.01
C LYS A 234 -13.40 -3.23 -23.45
N ARG A 235 -13.92 -2.01 -23.28
CA ARG A 235 -15.29 -1.66 -23.64
C ARG A 235 -15.29 -0.44 -24.56
N SER A 236 -15.87 -0.64 -25.74
CA SER A 236 -16.17 0.43 -26.68
C SER A 236 -17.58 1.00 -26.41
N TYR A 237 -17.67 2.32 -26.43
CA TYR A 237 -18.87 3.14 -26.35
C TYR A 237 -19.07 3.98 -27.61
N ALA A 238 -18.17 3.85 -28.60
CA ALA A 238 -18.23 4.51 -29.89
C ALA A 238 -19.47 4.17 -30.72
N LYS A 239 -20.21 3.10 -30.41
CA LYS A 239 -21.43 2.70 -31.13
C LYS A 239 -22.66 2.75 -30.23
N LYS A 240 -23.69 3.49 -30.65
CA LYS A 240 -25.03 3.48 -30.05
C LYS A 240 -26.03 3.00 -31.11
N GLY A 241 -26.34 1.70 -31.09
CA GLY A 241 -27.08 1.05 -32.18
C GLY A 241 -26.28 1.09 -33.48
N ASN A 242 -26.90 1.53 -34.58
CA ASN A 242 -26.23 1.70 -35.88
C ASN A 242 -25.47 3.03 -36.04
N LYS A 243 -25.47 3.92 -35.04
CA LYS A 243 -24.79 5.22 -35.12
C LYS A 243 -23.45 5.19 -34.41
N VAL A 244 -22.41 5.66 -35.10
CA VAL A 244 -21.09 5.88 -34.52
C VAL A 244 -21.05 7.28 -33.89
N LEU A 245 -20.75 7.33 -32.59
CA LEU A 245 -20.52 8.56 -31.84
C LEU A 245 -19.07 9.01 -32.09
N LYS A 246 -18.89 10.01 -32.95
CA LYS A 246 -17.55 10.50 -33.35
C LYS A 246 -16.68 10.90 -32.14
N SER A 247 -17.25 11.59 -31.16
CA SER A 247 -16.52 12.05 -29.96
C SER A 247 -16.10 10.90 -29.03
N GLU A 248 -16.90 9.84 -28.90
CA GLU A 248 -16.51 8.63 -28.17
C GLU A 248 -15.44 7.83 -28.94
N LEU A 249 -15.58 7.73 -30.27
CA LEU A 249 -14.55 7.07 -31.09
C LEU A 249 -13.20 7.77 -30.96
N PHE A 250 -13.20 9.10 -30.96
CA PHE A 250 -11.98 9.88 -30.77
C PHE A 250 -11.35 9.70 -29.39
N LEU A 251 -12.17 9.67 -28.33
CA LEU A 251 -11.67 9.35 -26.99
C LEU A 251 -11.08 7.93 -26.95
N GLU A 252 -11.70 6.95 -27.61
CA GLU A 252 -11.14 5.59 -27.72
C GLU A 252 -9.79 5.57 -28.44
N THR A 253 -9.65 6.33 -29.52
CA THR A 253 -8.36 6.50 -30.21
C THR A 253 -7.30 7.07 -29.27
N LEU A 254 -7.63 8.10 -28.49
CA LEU A 254 -6.71 8.69 -27.50
C LEU A 254 -6.33 7.69 -26.39
N ILE A 255 -7.30 6.93 -25.90
CA ILE A 255 -7.06 5.92 -24.85
C ILE A 255 -6.09 4.83 -25.35
N GLN A 256 -6.21 4.41 -26.61
CA GLN A 256 -5.40 3.36 -27.22
C GLN A 256 -4.03 3.85 -27.70
N ALA A 257 -3.89 5.15 -27.98
CA ALA A 257 -2.67 5.72 -28.48
C ALA A 257 -1.58 5.85 -27.39
N PRO A 258 -0.30 5.68 -27.76
CA PRO A 258 0.81 6.05 -26.89
C PRO A 258 0.74 7.52 -26.48
N GLU A 259 1.13 7.81 -25.23
CA GLU A 259 1.14 9.18 -24.69
C GLU A 259 1.91 10.18 -25.58
N ALA A 260 3.01 9.74 -26.20
CA ALA A 260 3.83 10.57 -27.08
C ALA A 260 3.06 11.09 -28.32
N GLU A 261 2.00 10.39 -28.73
CA GLU A 261 1.19 10.72 -29.91
C GLU A 261 -0.05 11.56 -29.54
N TRP A 262 -0.36 11.72 -28.25
CA TRP A 262 -1.57 12.43 -27.82
C TRP A 262 -1.63 13.84 -28.37
N ASN A 263 -0.52 14.58 -28.36
CA ASN A 263 -0.51 15.96 -28.87
C ASN A 263 -0.86 16.02 -30.35
N ALA A 264 -0.31 15.11 -31.16
CA ALA A 264 -0.62 15.05 -32.59
C ALA A 264 -2.10 14.70 -32.82
N ILE A 265 -2.61 13.67 -32.13
CA ILE A 265 -4.00 13.23 -32.23
C ILE A 265 -4.97 14.33 -31.77
N LEU A 266 -4.65 15.04 -30.69
CA LEU A 266 -5.44 16.15 -30.17
C LEU A 266 -5.48 17.32 -31.15
N ILE A 267 -4.34 17.69 -31.74
CA ILE A 267 -4.29 18.77 -32.73
C ILE A 267 -5.12 18.39 -33.96
N ASP A 268 -4.91 17.21 -34.54
CA ASP A 268 -5.58 16.78 -35.77
C ASP A 268 -7.08 16.50 -35.57
N GLY A 269 -7.48 16.04 -34.38
CA GLY A 269 -8.86 15.66 -34.09
C GLY A 269 -9.75 16.80 -33.59
N LEU A 270 -9.18 17.83 -32.95
CA LEU A 270 -9.94 18.97 -32.44
C LEU A 270 -10.19 20.02 -33.52
N THR A 271 -11.32 20.71 -33.42
CA THR A 271 -11.71 21.80 -34.36
C THR A 271 -10.67 22.91 -34.48
N ILE A 272 -9.83 23.10 -33.46
CA ILE A 272 -8.75 24.10 -33.44
C ILE A 272 -7.64 23.75 -34.45
N GLY A 273 -7.39 22.46 -34.71
CA GLY A 273 -6.41 21.99 -35.69
C GLY A 273 -7.01 21.42 -36.98
N LYS A 274 -8.25 21.82 -37.31
CA LYS A 274 -9.06 21.38 -38.48
C LYS A 274 -9.77 20.03 -38.34
N GLY A 275 -9.85 19.50 -37.12
CA GLY A 275 -10.65 18.30 -36.84
C GLY A 275 -12.16 18.56 -36.72
N ASP A 276 -12.91 17.49 -36.47
CA ASP A 276 -14.37 17.48 -36.42
C ASP A 276 -14.96 17.70 -35.01
N ILE A 277 -14.14 17.63 -33.96
CA ILE A 277 -14.62 17.50 -32.57
C ILE A 277 -14.30 18.75 -31.77
N SER A 278 -15.32 19.32 -31.10
CA SER A 278 -15.08 20.49 -30.25
C SER A 278 -14.41 20.10 -28.93
N PRO A 279 -13.62 21.00 -28.31
CA PRO A 279 -13.06 20.76 -26.97
C PRO A 279 -14.14 20.43 -25.92
N GLU A 280 -15.31 21.07 -26.00
CA GLU A 280 -16.45 20.85 -25.11
C GLU A 280 -17.09 19.47 -25.34
N GLU A 281 -17.13 18.99 -26.58
CA GLU A 281 -17.61 17.64 -26.89
C GLU A 281 -16.69 16.56 -26.32
N LEU A 282 -15.36 16.76 -26.42
CA LEU A 282 -14.37 15.85 -25.82
C LEU A 282 -14.50 15.84 -24.29
N ASP A 283 -14.53 17.01 -23.64
CA ASP A 283 -14.71 17.13 -22.19
C ASP A 283 -16.01 16.46 -21.73
N GLY A 284 -17.12 16.67 -22.45
CA GLY A 284 -18.39 16.04 -22.16
C GLY A 284 -18.35 14.50 -22.23
N VAL A 285 -17.57 13.93 -23.15
CA VAL A 285 -17.38 12.48 -23.27
C VAL A 285 -16.45 11.94 -22.18
N ILE A 286 -15.36 12.66 -21.86
CA ILE A 286 -14.46 12.30 -20.75
C ILE A 286 -15.23 12.28 -19.42
N LYS A 287 -16.04 13.30 -19.12
CA LYS A 287 -16.88 13.35 -17.91
C LYS A 287 -17.83 12.16 -17.81
N LYS A 288 -18.52 11.82 -18.90
CA LYS A 288 -19.36 10.61 -18.96
C LYS A 288 -18.55 9.34 -18.72
N ARG A 289 -17.31 9.26 -19.20
CA ARG A 289 -16.41 8.11 -18.97
C ARG A 289 -15.97 8.01 -17.51
N VAL A 290 -15.70 9.14 -16.85
CA VAL A 290 -15.39 9.21 -15.42
C VAL A 290 -16.58 8.75 -14.58
N GLU A 291 -17.79 9.28 -14.81
CA GLU A 291 -19.02 8.85 -14.11
C GLU A 291 -19.26 7.35 -14.25
N ARG A 292 -19.11 6.84 -15.47
CA ARG A 292 -19.22 5.42 -15.80
C ARG A 292 -18.18 4.55 -15.11
N THR A 293 -16.99 5.08 -14.85
CA THR A 293 -15.93 4.38 -14.12
C THR A 293 -16.28 4.35 -12.64
N LEU A 294 -16.68 5.50 -12.07
CA LEU A 294 -17.11 5.62 -10.68
C LEU A 294 -18.20 4.63 -10.28
N ILE A 295 -19.19 4.41 -11.14
CA ILE A 295 -20.31 3.48 -10.87
C ILE A 295 -19.89 2.00 -10.98
N ARG A 296 -18.83 1.69 -11.74
CA ARG A 296 -18.46 0.31 -12.09
C ARG A 296 -17.31 -0.26 -11.27
N THR A 297 -16.60 0.58 -10.56
CA THR A 297 -15.46 0.19 -9.71
C THR A 297 -15.82 0.44 -8.26
N ASP A 298 -15.22 -0.31 -7.35
CA ASP A 298 -15.42 -0.11 -5.93
C ASP A 298 -14.92 1.27 -5.49
N GLY A 299 -15.72 1.96 -4.69
CA GLY A 299 -15.42 3.30 -4.21
C GLY A 299 -14.13 3.33 -3.40
N GLY A 300 -13.18 4.18 -3.79
CA GLY A 300 -11.89 4.30 -3.09
C GLY A 300 -10.85 3.25 -3.45
N SER A 301 -11.16 2.33 -4.38
CA SER A 301 -10.19 1.37 -4.93
C SER A 301 -9.04 2.07 -5.68
N TYR A 302 -7.87 1.44 -5.72
CA TYR A 302 -6.76 1.91 -6.53
C TYR A 302 -7.09 1.84 -8.01
N GLN A 303 -7.81 0.80 -8.46
CA GLN A 303 -8.29 0.72 -9.83
C GLN A 303 -9.13 1.95 -10.20
N GLN A 304 -10.12 2.32 -9.38
CA GLN A 304 -10.93 3.51 -9.63
C GLN A 304 -10.07 4.77 -9.78
N ARG A 305 -9.12 4.96 -8.87
CA ARG A 305 -8.23 6.13 -8.86
C ARG A 305 -7.37 6.19 -10.12
N VAL A 306 -6.69 5.10 -10.47
CA VAL A 306 -5.78 5.05 -11.62
C VAL A 306 -6.53 5.34 -12.93
N LEU A 307 -7.71 4.76 -13.12
CA LEU A 307 -8.52 4.98 -14.33
C LEU A 307 -9.01 6.43 -14.44
N ILE A 308 -9.42 7.04 -13.33
CA ILE A 308 -9.89 8.43 -13.30
C ILE A 308 -8.73 9.39 -13.56
N GLU A 309 -7.58 9.19 -12.91
CA GLU A 309 -6.39 10.03 -13.11
C GLU A 309 -5.89 9.94 -14.56
N TYR A 310 -5.96 8.78 -15.19
CA TYR A 310 -5.64 8.64 -16.62
C TYR A 310 -6.57 9.47 -17.51
N LEU A 311 -7.89 9.40 -17.29
CA LEU A 311 -8.88 10.18 -18.04
C LEU A 311 -8.72 11.69 -17.81
N LYS A 312 -8.45 12.11 -16.57
CA LYS A 312 -8.13 13.50 -16.24
C LYS A 312 -6.82 13.95 -16.88
N GLY A 313 -5.83 13.06 -17.02
CA GLY A 313 -4.59 13.33 -17.74
C GLY A 313 -4.84 13.66 -19.21
N ILE A 314 -5.71 12.89 -19.88
CA ILE A 314 -6.14 13.20 -21.26
C ILE A 314 -6.84 14.55 -21.31
N GLN A 315 -7.77 14.83 -20.38
CA GLN A 315 -8.46 16.11 -20.30
C GLN A 315 -7.49 17.29 -20.11
N ALA A 316 -6.56 17.19 -19.14
CA ALA A 316 -5.59 18.23 -18.86
C ALA A 316 -4.69 18.50 -20.07
N ARG A 317 -4.28 17.45 -20.79
CA ARG A 317 -3.49 17.58 -22.03
C ARG A 317 -4.29 18.27 -23.14
N ALA A 318 -5.55 17.91 -23.32
CA ALA A 318 -6.42 18.57 -24.29
C ALA A 318 -6.59 20.06 -23.97
N GLU A 319 -6.81 20.41 -22.70
CA GLU A 319 -6.91 21.80 -22.24
C GLU A 319 -5.59 22.58 -22.42
N GLU A 320 -4.44 21.94 -22.24
CA GLU A 320 -3.12 22.52 -22.53
C GLU A 320 -2.96 22.84 -24.02
N VAL A 321 -3.23 21.87 -24.90
CA VAL A 321 -3.15 22.04 -26.36
C VAL A 321 -4.07 23.17 -26.84
N VAL A 322 -5.31 23.21 -26.34
CA VAL A 322 -6.29 24.27 -26.63
C VAL A 322 -5.75 25.64 -26.23
N ARG A 323 -5.17 25.77 -25.02
CA ARG A 323 -4.62 27.04 -24.51
C ARG A 323 -3.45 27.54 -25.36
N VAL A 324 -2.51 26.66 -25.69
CA VAL A 324 -1.32 26.99 -26.49
C VAL A 324 -1.72 27.47 -27.89
N LEU A 325 -2.65 26.77 -28.56
CA LEU A 325 -3.09 27.14 -29.91
C LEU A 325 -3.95 28.41 -29.96
N GLN A 326 -4.67 28.73 -28.87
CA GLN A 326 -5.43 29.98 -28.74
C GLN A 326 -4.54 31.19 -28.39
N GLY A 327 -3.22 31.02 -28.23
CA GLY A 327 -2.29 32.11 -27.91
C GLY A 327 -2.46 32.67 -26.49
N LYS A 328 -3.21 31.98 -25.61
CA LYS A 328 -3.33 32.34 -24.20
C LYS A 328 -2.11 31.83 -23.45
N THR A 329 -1.00 32.54 -23.61
CA THR A 329 0.20 32.30 -22.80
C THR A 329 -0.04 32.86 -21.39
N GLN A 330 0.46 32.12 -20.39
CA GLN A 330 0.18 32.25 -18.96
C GLN A 330 0.53 33.62 -18.37
#